data_AF-A0A554IYA9-F1
#
_entry.id   AF-A0A554IYA9-F1
#
_cell.length_a   1.000
_cell.length_b   1.000
_cell.length_c   1.000
_cell.angle_alpha   90.00
_cell.angle_beta   90.00
_cell.angle_gamma   90.00
#
_symmetry.space_group_name_H-M   'P 1'
#
loop_
_entity.id
_entity.type
_entity.pdbx_description
1 polymer ?
#
loop_
_entity_poly.entity_id
_entity_poly.type
_entity_poly.pdbx_seq_one_letter_code
_entity_poly.pdbx_strand_id
1 'polypeptide(L)'
;MAHAQPKLGPPLRGVTSISGFVSWLIGILVTILWPAVVVFWLFVGFKFVAAQGNSEKLTEARSALLWALVGTAIVAGAQTLKIVIEGTINQLS
;
A
#
# COMPACT_ATOMS: atom_id res chain seq x y z
N MET A 1 -8.94 -11.82 34.17
CA MET A 1 -9.54 -11.78 32.82
C MET A 1 -9.86 -10.31 32.53
N ALA A 2 -8.94 -9.58 31.91
CA ALA A 2 -9.09 -8.13 31.68
C ALA A 2 -9.27 -7.86 30.18
N HIS A 3 -10.53 -7.75 29.78
CA HIS A 3 -10.92 -7.19 28.49
C HIS A 3 -10.79 -5.66 28.57
N ALA A 4 -9.83 -5.07 27.87
CA ALA A 4 -9.67 -3.62 27.80
C ALA A 4 -9.52 -3.14 26.35
N GLN A 5 -10.68 -3.02 25.71
CA GLN A 5 -11.10 -2.03 24.71
C GLN A 5 -10.25 -1.85 23.43
N PRO A 6 -10.82 -2.11 22.23
CA PRO A 6 -10.19 -1.74 20.97
C PRO A 6 -10.15 -0.21 20.90
N LYS A 7 -8.95 0.36 20.79
CA LYS A 7 -8.76 1.80 20.60
C LYS A 7 -9.24 2.23 19.21
N LEU A 8 -10.56 2.25 19.00
CA LEU A 8 -11.20 2.97 17.91
C LEU A 8 -11.33 4.44 18.33
N GLY A 9 -10.19 5.11 18.48
CA GLY A 9 -10.16 6.56 18.56
C GLY A 9 -10.47 7.15 17.18
N PRO A 10 -11.22 8.26 17.08
CA PRO A 10 -11.36 9.01 15.84
C PRO A 10 -10.00 9.24 15.18
N PRO A 11 -9.90 9.09 13.84
CA PRO A 11 -8.63 8.96 13.11
C PRO A 11 -7.62 10.12 13.29
N LEU A 12 -8.05 11.23 13.90
CA LEU A 12 -7.28 12.47 14.00
C LEU A 12 -6.95 12.89 15.45
N ARG A 13 -7.26 12.08 16.47
CA ARG A 13 -6.97 12.46 17.87
C ARG A 13 -5.47 12.35 18.16
N GLY A 14 -4.80 13.49 18.32
CA GLY A 14 -3.37 13.56 18.71
C GLY A 14 -2.40 13.97 17.60
N VAL A 15 -2.90 14.38 16.42
CA VAL A 15 -2.06 14.94 15.36
C VAL A 15 -1.75 16.40 15.67
N THR A 16 -0.77 16.64 16.53
CA THR A 16 -0.30 18.01 16.87
C THR A 16 0.85 18.46 15.97
N SER A 17 1.24 17.66 14.97
CA SER A 17 2.40 17.89 14.11
C SER A 17 2.15 17.44 12.68
N ILE A 18 2.75 18.15 11.71
CA ILE A 18 2.68 17.87 10.27
C ILE A 18 3.04 16.39 9.98
N SER A 19 4.05 15.85 10.67
CA SER A 19 4.47 14.45 10.54
C SER A 19 3.38 13.43 10.91
N GLY A 20 2.57 13.73 11.94
CA GLY A 20 1.45 12.87 12.33
C GLY A 20 0.32 12.87 11.29
N PHE A 21 0.08 14.03 10.67
CA PHE A 21 -0.91 14.16 9.60
C PHE A 21 -0.50 13.37 8.36
N VAL A 22 0.77 13.48 7.97
CA VAL A 22 1.35 12.73 6.84
C VAL A 22 1.31 11.22 7.11
N SER A 23 1.69 10.78 8.31
CA SER A 23 1.67 9.35 8.68
C SER A 23 0.26 8.77 8.66
N TRP A 24 -0.73 9.53 9.14
CA TRP A 24 -2.13 9.15 9.09
C TRP A 24 -2.66 9.06 7.66
N LEU A 25 -2.38 10.08 6.83
CA LEU A 25 -2.80 10.12 5.43
C LEU A 25 -2.22 8.91 4.66
N ILE A 26 -0.92 8.63 4.83
CA ILE A 26 -0.27 7.47 4.23
C ILE A 26 -0.94 6.17 4.70
N GLY A 27 -1.26 6.05 5.99
CA GLY A 27 -1.94 4.88 6.54
C GLY A 27 -3.30 4.60 5.89
N ILE A 28 -4.10 5.64 5.67
CA ILE A 28 -5.40 5.51 4.98
C ILE A 28 -5.20 5.10 3.53
N LEU A 29 -4.29 5.77 2.82
CA LEU A 29 -4.01 5.46 1.42
C LEU A 29 -3.57 4.00 1.25
N VAL A 30 -2.62 3.53 2.07
CA VAL A 30 -2.13 2.15 2.02
C VAL A 30 -3.23 1.14 2.34
N THR A 31 -4.12 1.44 3.29
CA THR A 31 -5.24 0.56 3.65
C THR A 31 -6.19 0.33 2.47
N ILE A 32 -6.46 1.37 1.68
CA ILE A 32 -7.33 1.28 0.49
C ILE A 32 -6.58 0.68 -0.71
N LEU A 33 -5.29 1.01 -0.87
CA LEU A 33 -4.48 0.54 -1.98
C LEU A 33 -4.15 -0.96 -1.89
N TRP A 34 -4.07 -1.54 -0.69
CA TRP A 34 -3.68 -2.94 -0.54
C TRP A 34 -4.62 -3.92 -1.27
N PRO A 35 -5.95 -3.87 -1.04
CA PRO A 35 -6.90 -4.69 -1.80
C PRO A 35 -6.83 -4.45 -3.31
N ALA A 36 -6.64 -3.20 -3.73
CA ALA A 36 -6.53 -2.84 -5.15
C ALA A 36 -5.31 -3.48 -5.82
N VAL A 37 -4.16 -3.50 -5.14
CA VAL A 37 -2.94 -4.17 -5.63
C VAL A 37 -3.20 -5.66 -5.82
N VAL A 38 -3.84 -6.34 -4.86
CA VAL A 38 -4.16 -7.78 -4.98
C VAL A 38 -5.03 -8.05 -6.20
N VAL A 39 -6.10 -7.28 -6.40
CA VAL A 39 -6.98 -7.41 -7.56
C VAL A 39 -6.22 -7.17 -8.87
N PHE A 40 -5.34 -6.17 -8.89
CA PHE A 40 -4.54 -5.85 -10.07
C PHE A 40 -3.57 -6.99 -10.41
N TRP A 41 -2.93 -7.61 -9.42
CA TRP A 41 -2.09 -8.80 -9.64
C TRP A 41 -2.86 -9.98 -10.21
N LEU A 42 -4.07 -10.24 -9.70
CA LEU A 42 -4.95 -11.27 -10.25
C LEU A 42 -5.33 -10.97 -11.72
N PHE A 43 -5.63 -9.71 -12.03
CA PHE A 43 -5.94 -9.27 -13.39
C PHE A 43 -4.75 -9.46 -14.34
N VAL A 44 -3.54 -9.11 -13.90
CA VAL A 44 -2.32 -9.35 -14.67
C VAL A 44 -2.09 -10.84 -14.89
N GLY A 45 -2.23 -11.67 -13.86
CA GLY A 45 -2.13 -13.13 -13.97
C GLY A 45 -3.13 -13.69 -14.98
N PHE A 46 -4.38 -13.22 -14.95
CA PHE A 46 -5.39 -13.58 -15.93
C PHE A 46 -5.00 -13.16 -17.36
N LYS A 47 -4.42 -11.96 -17.55
CA LYS A 47 -3.94 -11.51 -18.87
C LYS A 47 -2.88 -12.45 -19.46
N PHE A 48 -1.97 -12.99 -18.64
CA PHE A 48 -0.99 -13.98 -19.12
C PHE A 48 -1.66 -15.27 -19.58
N VAL A 49 -2.62 -15.78 -18.80
CA VAL A 49 -3.38 -17.00 -19.16
C VAL A 49 -4.20 -16.77 -20.42
N ALA A 50 -4.86 -15.61 -20.54
CA ALA A 50 -5.69 -15.25 -21.69
C ALA A 50 -4.91 -14.97 -22.98
N ALA A 51 -3.59 -14.71 -22.89
CA ALA A 51 -2.78 -14.45 -24.06
C ALA A 51 -2.63 -15.68 -24.99
N GLN A 52 -2.73 -16.91 -24.47
CA GLN A 52 -2.82 -18.18 -25.24
C GLN A 52 -2.02 -18.24 -26.55
N GLY A 53 -0.73 -17.85 -26.53
CA GLY A 53 0.15 -17.90 -27.71
C GLY A 53 0.04 -16.72 -28.69
N ASN A 54 -0.86 -15.76 -28.43
CA ASN A 54 -0.89 -14.48 -29.12
C ASN A 54 0.25 -13.58 -28.59
N SER A 55 1.21 -13.26 -29.46
CA SER A 55 2.40 -12.46 -29.15
C SER A 55 2.08 -11.02 -28.73
N GLU A 56 1.05 -10.41 -29.30
CA GLU A 56 0.60 -9.06 -28.98
C GLU A 56 0.03 -9.01 -27.56
N LYS A 57 -0.91 -9.92 -27.24
CA LYS A 57 -1.49 -10.03 -25.89
C LYS A 57 -0.45 -10.38 -24.83
N LEU A 58 0.56 -11.18 -25.18
CA LEU A 58 1.66 -11.49 -24.28
C LEU A 58 2.53 -10.26 -23.99
N THR A 59 2.75 -9.41 -24.99
CA THR A 59 3.46 -8.14 -24.82
C THR A 59 2.68 -7.20 -23.90
N GLU A 60 1.36 -7.10 -24.07
CA GLU A 60 0.51 -6.35 -23.15
C GLU A 60 0.56 -6.90 -21.71
N ALA A 61 0.51 -8.22 -21.55
CA ALA A 61 0.56 -8.85 -20.23
C ALA A 61 1.88 -8.53 -19.50
N ARG A 62 3.00 -8.53 -20.24
CA ARG A 62 4.32 -8.10 -19.72
C ARG A 62 4.33 -6.64 -19.31
N SER A 63 3.79 -5.75 -20.14
CA SER A 63 3.67 -4.32 -19.78
C SER A 63 2.81 -4.14 -18.53
N ALA A 64 1.69 -4.86 -18.42
CA ALA A 64 0.82 -4.82 -17.25
C ALA A 64 1.52 -5.35 -15.99
N LEU A 65 2.38 -6.37 -16.12
CA LEU A 65 3.21 -6.87 -15.02
C LEU A 65 4.21 -5.83 -14.52
N LEU A 66 4.87 -5.10 -15.42
CA LEU A 66 5.77 -4.02 -15.03
C LEU A 66 5.01 -2.92 -14.27
N TRP A 67 3.81 -2.57 -14.73
CA TRP A 67 2.96 -1.63 -14.00
C TRP A 67 2.52 -2.16 -12.64
N ALA A 68 2.26 -3.47 -12.50
CA ALA A 68 1.91 -4.08 -11.20
C ALA A 68 3.07 -4.03 -10.22
N LEU A 69 4.29 -4.28 -10.71
CA LEU A 69 5.52 -4.14 -9.92
C LEU A 69 5.73 -2.70 -9.46
N VAL A 70 5.56 -1.72 -10.34
CA VAL A 70 5.67 -0.30 -10.00
C VAL A 70 4.62 0.10 -8.96
N GLY A 71 3.35 -0.27 -9.15
CA GLY A 71 2.30 0.02 -8.18
C GLY A 71 2.57 -0.58 -6.81
N THR A 72 3.04 -1.82 -6.77
CA THR A 72 3.42 -2.51 -5.53
C THR A 72 4.63 -1.84 -4.86
N ALA A 73 5.64 -1.44 -5.65
CA ALA A 73 6.82 -0.75 -5.15
C ALA A 73 6.47 0.63 -4.54
N ILE A 74 5.52 1.36 -5.12
CA ILE A 74 5.02 2.63 -4.56
C ILE A 74 4.36 2.40 -3.20
N VAL A 75 3.48 1.39 -3.08
CA VAL A 75 2.82 1.06 -1.81
C VAL A 75 3.83 0.59 -0.76
N ALA A 76 4.84 -0.18 -1.16
CA ALA A 76 5.93 -0.57 -0.28
C ALA A 76 6.77 0.63 0.17
N GLY A 77 7.12 1.54 -0.75
CA GLY A 77 7.86 2.77 -0.46
C GLY A 77 7.12 3.69 0.51
N ALA A 78 5.79 3.82 0.36
CA ALA A 78 4.96 4.58 1.27
C ALA A 78 5.02 4.03 2.71
N GLN A 79 5.03 2.71 2.88
CA GLN A 79 5.18 2.07 4.20
C GLN A 79 6.57 2.30 4.78
N THR A 80 7.62 2.23 3.98
CA THR A 80 9.00 2.54 4.41
C THR A 80 9.10 3.98 4.93
N LEU A 81 8.48 4.95 4.25
CA LEU A 81 8.46 6.34 4.71
C LEU A 81 7.79 6.49 6.08
N LYS A 82 6.68 5.79 6.32
CA LYS A 82 6.01 5.77 7.63
C LYS A 82 6.97 5.28 8.73
N ILE A 83 7.68 4.18 8.48
CA ILE A 83 8.64 3.59 9.44
C ILE A 83 9.77 4.57 9.76
N VAL A 84 10.31 5.26 8.76
CA VAL A 84 11.40 6.24 8.94
C VAL A 84 10.93 7.44 9.78
N ILE A 85 9.70 7.91 9.54
CA ILE A 85 9.11 9.03 10.31
C ILE A 85 8.89 8.60 11.76
N GLU A 86 8.31 7.43 12.00
CA GLU A 86 8.09 6.87 13.35
C GLU A 86 9.41 6.65 14.09
N GLY A 87 10.43 6.13 13.41
CA GLY A 87 11.77 5.95 13.96
C GLY A 87 12.43 7.25 14.41
N THR A 88 12.28 8.32 13.63
CA THR A 88 12.83 9.64 13.99
C THR A 88 12.12 10.23 15.23
N ILE A 89 10.81 10.04 15.34
CA ILE A 89 10.03 10.52 16.49
C ILE A 89 10.44 9.78 17.76
N ASN A 90 10.60 8.46 17.70
CA ASN A 90 11.01 7.65 18.85
C ASN A 90 12.46 7.92 19.30
N GLN A 91 13.31 8.48 18.45
CA GLN A 91 14.68 8.88 18.81
C GLN A 91 14.75 10.25 19.51
N LEU A 92 13.69 11.06 19.40
CA LEU A 92 13.62 12.40 20.00
C LEU A 92 12.83 12.42 21.33
N SER A 93 12.24 11.28 21.74
CA SER A 93 11.57 11.06 23.03
C SER A 93 12.45 10.28 23.99
#